data_AF-A0A172UGK4-F1
#
_entry.id   AF-A0A172UGK4-F1
#
_cell.length_a   1.000
_cell.length_b   1.000
_cell.length_c   1.000
_cell.angle_alpha   90.00
_cell.angle_beta   90.00
_cell.angle_gamma   90.00
#
_symmetry.space_group_name_H-M   'P 1'
#
loop_
_entity.id
_entity.type
_entity.pdbx_description
1 polymer ?
#
loop_
_entity_poly.entity_id
_entity_poly.type
_entity_poly.pdbx_seq_one_letter_code
_entity_poly.pdbx_strand_id
1 'polypeptide(L)'
;MWELVVLQTIMMVGLSMMFTPLMTDALSALPDRLYSHGSAIMTTLQQVAGAAGTALFVTVMSRASASGGAPDMPGVHAAFLAAAVIGAVAVVGAFFTETRSLLAGVTPTQ
;
A
#
# COMPACT_ATOMS: atom_id res chain seq x y z
N MET A 1 18.41 -17.36 -11.52
CA MET A 1 17.11 -17.20 -12.21
C MET A 1 15.99 -17.95 -11.49
N TRP A 2 16.12 -19.24 -11.13
CA TRP A 2 15.09 -19.95 -10.36
C TRP A 2 14.92 -19.41 -8.92
N GLU A 3 16.00 -18.96 -8.28
CA GLU A 3 16.01 -18.37 -6.93
C GLU A 3 15.00 -17.20 -6.79
N LEU A 4 14.99 -16.30 -7.78
CA LEU A 4 14.06 -15.17 -7.81
C LEU A 4 12.60 -15.63 -7.91
N VAL A 5 12.34 -16.67 -8.70
CA VAL A 5 10.98 -17.23 -8.86
C VAL A 5 10.51 -17.85 -7.56
N VAL A 6 11.37 -18.59 -6.87
CA VAL A 6 11.04 -19.20 -5.57
C VAL A 6 10.79 -18.12 -4.52
N LEU A 7 11.67 -17.13 -4.42
CA LEU A 7 11.52 -16.02 -3.48
C LEU A 7 10.24 -15.22 -3.72
N GLN A 8 9.93 -14.91 -5.00
CA GLN A 8 8.71 -14.21 -5.39
C GLN A 8 7.45 -15.01 -5.06
N THR A 9 7.47 -16.33 -5.32
CA THR A 9 6.33 -17.20 -5.07
C THR A 9 6.02 -17.28 -3.58
N ILE A 10 7.05 -17.47 -2.74
CA ILE A 10 6.89 -17.48 -1.28
C ILE A 10 6.33 -16.15 -0.77
N MET A 11 6.85 -15.03 -1.28
CA MET A 11 6.41 -13.69 -0.87
C MET A 11 4.94 -13.43 -1.26
N MET A 12 4.52 -13.84 -2.47
CA MET A 12 3.12 -13.75 -2.91
C MET A 12 2.17 -14.64 -2.12
N VAL A 13 2.60 -15.86 -1.75
CA VAL A 13 1.80 -16.75 -0.89
C VAL A 13 1.57 -16.13 0.48
N GLY A 14 2.62 -15.59 1.10
CA GLY A 14 2.52 -14.89 2.39
C GLY A 14 1.60 -13.67 2.32
N LEU A 15 1.70 -12.88 1.25
CA LEU A 15 0.85 -11.70 1.05
C LEU A 15 -0.63 -12.07 0.88
N SER A 16 -0.93 -13.13 0.13
CA SER A 16 -2.31 -13.64 -0.05
C SER A 16 -2.92 -14.13 1.27
N MET A 17 -2.13 -14.83 2.09
CA MET A 17 -2.53 -15.25 3.44
C MET A 17 -2.80 -14.05 4.37
N MET A 18 -2.14 -12.91 4.19
CA MET A 18 -2.44 -11.68 4.93
C MET A 18 -3.64 -10.89 4.38
N PHE A 19 -3.83 -10.85 3.06
CA PHE A 19 -4.92 -10.08 2.45
C PHE A 19 -6.31 -10.58 2.86
N THR A 20 -6.46 -11.89 3.04
CA THR A 20 -7.74 -12.52 3.41
C THR A 20 -8.25 -12.08 4.79
N PRO A 21 -7.47 -12.21 5.89
CA PRO A 21 -7.88 -11.69 7.19
C PRO A 21 -7.96 -10.16 7.19
N LEU A 22 -7.08 -9.44 6.48
CA LEU A 22 -7.16 -7.98 6.39
C LEU A 22 -8.46 -7.49 5.73
N MET A 23 -8.87 -8.10 4.61
CA MET A 23 -10.14 -7.77 3.96
C MET A 23 -11.32 -8.13 4.86
N THR A 24 -11.25 -9.26 5.56
CA THR A 24 -12.31 -9.71 6.47
C THR A 24 -12.44 -8.77 7.67
N ASP A 25 -11.32 -8.37 8.29
CA ASP A 25 -11.28 -7.43 9.43
C ASP A 25 -11.75 -6.03 9.02
N ALA A 26 -11.28 -5.52 7.87
CA ALA A 26 -11.69 -4.22 7.32
C ALA A 26 -13.19 -4.15 6.97
N LEU A 27 -13.75 -5.26 6.51
CA LEU A 27 -15.18 -5.38 6.22
C LEU A 27 -15.99 -5.54 7.51
N SER A 28 -15.51 -6.35 8.47
CA SER A 28 -16.18 -6.56 9.78
C SER A 28 -16.31 -5.28 10.62
N ALA A 29 -15.43 -4.30 10.39
CA ALA A 29 -15.50 -2.97 11.00
C ALA A 29 -16.56 -2.05 10.37
N LEU A 30 -17.23 -2.47 9.28
CA LEU A 30 -18.24 -1.70 8.56
C LEU A 30 -19.64 -2.30 8.79
N PRO A 31 -20.72 -1.50 8.98
CA PRO A 31 -22.09 -2.03 9.05
C PRO A 31 -22.56 -2.51 7.65
N ASP A 32 -23.28 -3.64 7.58
CA ASP A 32 -23.71 -4.37 6.36
C ASP A 32 -24.23 -3.52 5.18
N ARG A 33 -24.75 -2.32 5.45
CA ARG A 33 -25.29 -1.39 4.44
C ARG A 33 -24.25 -0.57 3.65
N LEU A 34 -22.97 -0.56 4.04
CA LEU A 34 -21.90 0.19 3.34
C LEU A 34 -20.79 -0.68 2.72
N TYR A 35 -20.83 -2.01 2.85
CA TYR A 35 -19.79 -2.93 2.33
C TYR A 35 -19.43 -2.68 0.86
N SER A 36 -20.44 -2.47 0.01
CA SER A 36 -20.25 -2.18 -1.42
C SER A 36 -19.52 -0.86 -1.67
N HIS A 37 -19.83 0.19 -0.89
CA HIS A 37 -19.19 1.50 -1.01
C HIS A 37 -17.77 1.50 -0.44
N GLY A 38 -17.55 0.83 0.70
CA GLY A 38 -16.22 0.70 1.31
C GLY A 38 -15.25 -0.08 0.44
N SER A 39 -15.70 -1.20 -0.14
CA SER A 39 -14.91 -2.00 -1.08
C SER A 39 -14.58 -1.21 -2.37
N ALA A 40 -15.56 -0.46 -2.90
CA ALA A 40 -15.36 0.41 -4.05
C ALA A 40 -14.32 1.52 -3.76
N ILE A 41 -14.38 2.16 -2.60
CA ILE A 41 -13.39 3.17 -2.20
C ILE A 41 -12.00 2.56 -2.02
N MET A 42 -11.91 1.35 -1.45
CA MET A 42 -10.64 0.67 -1.27
C MET A 42 -9.98 0.32 -2.62
N THR A 43 -10.75 -0.12 -3.61
CA THR A 43 -10.19 -0.38 -4.95
C THR A 43 -9.81 0.92 -5.68
N THR A 44 -10.60 1.99 -5.56
CA THR A 44 -10.22 3.28 -6.18
C THR A 44 -8.96 3.84 -5.54
N LEU A 45 -8.81 3.72 -4.22
CA LEU A 45 -7.62 4.15 -3.51
C LEU A 45 -6.38 3.34 -3.93
N GLN A 46 -6.51 2.02 -4.07
CA GLN A 46 -5.43 1.17 -4.59
C GLN A 46 -5.02 1.54 -6.02
N GLN A 47 -6.00 1.79 -6.90
CA GLN A 47 -5.73 2.19 -8.29
C GLN A 47 -5.05 3.56 -8.37
N VAL A 48 -5.56 4.54 -7.63
CA VAL A 48 -4.98 5.89 -7.57
C VAL A 48 -3.59 5.84 -6.96
N ALA A 49 -3.38 5.11 -5.86
CA ALA A 49 -2.07 4.97 -5.23
C ALA A 49 -1.06 4.28 -6.16
N GLY A 50 -1.48 3.24 -6.90
CA GLY A 50 -0.65 2.57 -7.89
C GLY A 50 -0.22 3.52 -9.01
N ALA A 51 -1.17 4.25 -9.62
CA ALA A 51 -0.88 5.20 -10.69
C ALA A 51 -0.04 6.40 -10.21
N ALA A 52 -0.33 6.95 -9.03
CA ALA A 52 0.44 8.03 -8.45
C ALA A 52 1.87 7.59 -8.11
N GLY A 53 2.03 6.36 -7.58
CA GLY A 53 3.33 5.78 -7.27
C GLY A 53 4.21 5.62 -8.49
N THR A 54 3.67 5.07 -9.59
CA THR A 54 4.44 4.94 -10.84
C THR A 54 4.80 6.30 -11.44
N ALA A 55 3.87 7.25 -11.45
CA ALA A 55 4.12 8.60 -11.95
C ALA A 55 5.22 9.32 -11.14
N LEU A 56 5.18 9.21 -9.81
CA LEU A 56 6.21 9.76 -8.93
C LEU A 56 7.56 9.09 -9.17
N PHE A 57 7.58 7.76 -9.32
CA PHE A 57 8.80 7.00 -9.58
C PHE A 57 9.47 7.43 -10.90
N VAL A 58 8.70 7.51 -11.99
CA VAL A 58 9.19 8.00 -13.29
C VAL A 58 9.68 9.44 -13.21
N THR A 59 8.98 10.30 -12.46
CA THR A 59 9.37 11.70 -12.27
C THR A 59 10.71 11.83 -11.54
N VAL A 60 10.92 11.11 -10.44
CA VAL A 60 12.19 11.15 -9.69
C VAL A 60 13.32 10.60 -10.53
N MET A 61 13.10 9.45 -11.19
CA MET A 61 14.08 8.83 -12.06
C MET A 61 14.51 9.78 -13.18
N SER A 62 13.55 10.33 -13.93
CA SER A 62 13.83 11.23 -15.05
C SER A 62 14.55 12.52 -14.63
N ARG A 63 14.20 13.08 -13.45
CA ARG A 63 14.89 14.26 -12.92
C ARG A 63 16.31 13.99 -12.44
N ALA A 64 16.60 12.77 -12.00
CA ALA A 64 17.92 12.40 -11.48
C ALA A 64 18.84 11.77 -12.54
N SER A 65 18.30 11.36 -13.69
CA SER A 65 19.10 10.83 -14.80
C SER A 65 19.91 11.91 -15.52
N ALA A 66 21.19 11.64 -15.75
CA ALA A 66 22.07 12.52 -16.50
C ALA A 66 21.88 12.39 -18.02
N SER A 67 21.32 11.26 -18.46
CA SER A 67 21.09 10.88 -19.86
C SER A 67 19.82 11.50 -20.49
N GLY A 68 19.15 12.43 -19.81
CA GLY A 68 17.95 13.09 -20.34
C GLY A 68 16.69 12.20 -20.31
N GLY A 69 16.54 11.37 -19.27
CA GLY A 69 15.34 10.56 -19.04
C GLY A 69 15.46 9.08 -19.42
N ALA A 70 16.63 8.64 -19.91
CA ALA A 70 16.90 7.21 -20.08
C ALA A 70 17.34 6.57 -18.75
N PRO A 71 16.89 5.36 -18.40
CA PRO A 71 17.27 4.71 -17.15
C PRO A 71 18.79 4.56 -17.04
N ASP A 72 19.37 5.22 -16.04
CA ASP A 72 20.79 5.16 -15.69
C ASP A 72 20.96 4.86 -14.19
N MET A 73 22.15 4.41 -13.79
CA MET A 73 22.44 4.06 -12.39
C MET A 73 22.08 5.17 -11.38
N PRO A 74 22.45 6.45 -11.62
CA PRO A 74 22.08 7.55 -10.72
C PRO A 74 20.56 7.77 -10.61
N GLY A 75 19.84 7.76 -11.74
CA GLY A 75 18.38 7.94 -11.75
C GLY A 75 17.64 6.82 -11.04
N VAL A 76 18.07 5.57 -11.25
CA VAL A 76 17.51 4.41 -10.55
C VAL A 76 17.76 4.50 -9.05
N HIS A 77 19.00 4.78 -8.62
CA HIS A 77 19.33 4.87 -7.19
C HIS A 77 18.54 5.98 -6.47
N ALA A 78 18.39 7.14 -7.12
CA ALA A 78 17.60 8.25 -6.60
C ALA A 78 16.11 7.88 -6.44
N ALA A 79 15.53 7.17 -7.42
CA ALA A 79 14.15 6.71 -7.35
C ALA A 79 13.90 5.72 -6.20
N PHE A 80 14.83 4.78 -5.99
CA PHE A 80 14.74 3.83 -4.87
C PHE A 80 14.93 4.51 -3.51
N LEU A 81 15.85 5.46 -3.37
CA LEU A 81 16.00 6.23 -2.14
C LEU A 81 14.76 7.06 -1.82
N ALA A 82 14.17 7.73 -2.82
CA ALA A 82 12.92 8.47 -2.63
C ALA A 82 11.78 7.54 -2.19
N ALA A 83 11.65 6.36 -2.82
CA ALA A 83 10.68 5.35 -2.41
C ALA A 83 10.92 4.86 -0.98
N ALA A 84 12.18 4.64 -0.58
CA ALA A 84 12.54 4.24 0.78
C ALA A 84 12.17 5.30 1.83
N VAL A 85 12.42 6.59 1.55
CA VAL A 85 12.03 7.69 2.43
C VAL A 85 10.51 7.79 2.56
N ILE A 86 9.78 7.72 1.44
CA ILE A 86 8.30 7.75 1.44
C ILE A 86 7.76 6.55 2.25
N GLY A 87 8.31 5.36 2.03
CA GLY A 87 7.94 4.15 2.77
C GLY A 87 8.23 4.29 4.27
N ALA A 88 9.39 4.83 4.65
CA ALA A 88 9.72 5.07 6.06
C ALA A 88 8.75 6.06 6.71
N VAL A 89 8.40 7.16 6.04
CA VAL A 89 7.39 8.13 6.52
C VAL A 89 6.03 7.48 6.65
N ALA A 90 5.61 6.64 5.69
CA ALA A 90 4.35 5.92 5.75
C ALA A 90 4.30 4.93 6.93
N VAL A 91 5.39 4.18 7.17
CA VAL A 91 5.51 3.28 8.32
C VAL A 91 5.45 4.06 9.63
N VAL A 92 6.22 5.14 9.76
CA VAL A 92 6.18 6.01 10.96
C VAL A 92 4.78 6.58 11.17
N GLY A 93 4.12 7.06 10.13
CA GLY A 93 2.73 7.54 10.19
C GLY A 93 1.74 6.45 10.62
N ALA A 94 1.91 5.21 10.15
CA ALA A 94 1.07 4.08 10.53
C ALA A 94 1.15 3.76 12.03
N PHE A 95 2.30 4.00 12.67
CA PHE A 95 2.42 3.87 14.14
C PHE A 95 1.61 4.91 14.91
N PHE A 96 1.25 6.05 14.31
CA PHE A 96 0.40 7.08 14.95
C PHE A 96 -1.10 6.86 14.72
N THR A 97 -1.50 5.99 13.80
CA THR A 97 -2.90 5.59 13.60
C THR A 97 -3.30 4.52 14.61
N GLU A 98 -3.63 4.93 15.83
CA GLU A 98 -4.44 4.10 16.74
C GLU A 98 -5.89 4.07 16.22
N THR A 99 -6.40 2.89 15.90
CA THR A 99 -7.81 2.66 15.55
C THR A 99 -8.70 2.91 16.77
N ARG A 100 -9.16 4.15 16.95
CA ARG A 100 -10.29 4.45 17.84
C ARG A 100 -11.61 4.17 17.12
N SER A 101 -12.08 2.93 17.22
CA SER A 101 -13.49 2.56 17.05
C SER A 101 -13.64 1.10 17.50
N LEU A 102 -14.25 0.78 18.65
CA LEU A 102 -15.66 0.36 18.70
C LEU A 102 -16.18 0.15 20.16
N LEU A 103 -15.87 1.05 21.10
CA LEU A 103 -16.46 1.01 22.47
C LEU A 103 -17.73 1.89 22.62
N ALA A 104 -18.32 2.40 21.54
CA ALA A 104 -19.42 3.37 21.61
C ALA A 104 -20.82 2.84 21.24
N GLY A 105 -20.97 1.55 20.91
CA GLY A 105 -22.19 1.04 20.27
C GLY A 105 -23.00 -0.04 21.02
N VAL A 106 -22.47 -0.67 22.06
CA VAL A 106 -23.21 -1.72 22.79
C VAL A 106 -23.45 -1.26 24.23
N THR A 107 -24.45 -0.40 24.40
CA THR A 107 -25.25 -0.44 25.63
C THR A 107 -26.20 -1.64 25.52
N PRO A 108 -26.09 -2.66 26.40
CA PRO A 108 -27.09 -3.71 26.47
C PRO A 108 -28.34 -3.13 27.10
N THR A 109 -29.35 -2.82 26.28
CA THR A 109 -30.69 -2.51 26.77
C THR A 109 -31.73 -3.28 25.96
N GLN A 110 -32.07 -4.43 26.54
CA GLN A 110 -33.25 -5.30 26.36
C GLN A 110 -33.39 -6.01 25.01
#